data_AF-A0A5B1CP01-F1
#
_entry.id   AF-A0A5B1CP01-F1
#
_cell.length_a   1.000
_cell.length_b   1.000
_cell.length_c   1.000
_cell.angle_alpha   90.00
_cell.angle_beta   90.00
_cell.angle_gamma   90.00
#
_symmetry.space_group_name_H-M   'P 1'
#
loop_
_entity.id
_entity.type
_entity.pdbx_description
1 polymer ?
#
loop_
_entity_poly.entity_id
_entity_poly.type
_entity_poly.pdbx_seq_one_letter_code
_entity_poly.pdbx_strand_id
1 'polypeptide(L)'
;MIEHAPNTTTRNIAATSQAVSRADCESLIICLEGGRFVIAAVDNDPFPVLICEDKPDLRELAVGDTVDYRGDSCKVRAVEVFR
;
A
#
# COMPACT_ATOMS: atom_id res chain seq x y z
N MET A 1 -51.13 -23.06 -3.15
CA MET A 1 -50.17 -22.08 -3.70
C MET A 1 -49.23 -21.74 -2.56
N ILE A 2 -47.97 -22.17 -2.65
CA ILE A 2 -46.98 -21.97 -1.58
C ILE A 2 -46.03 -20.87 -2.06
N GLU A 3 -46.12 -19.70 -1.45
CA GLU A 3 -45.23 -18.57 -1.71
C GLU A 3 -43.91 -18.82 -0.97
N HIS A 4 -42.84 -19.06 -1.74
CA HIS A 4 -41.48 -19.12 -1.22
C HIS A 4 -40.91 -17.70 -1.18
N ALA A 5 -40.74 -17.14 0.02
CA ALA A 5 -39.99 -15.91 0.21
C ALA A 5 -38.48 -16.16 -0.03
N PRO A 6 -37.75 -15.26 -0.72
CA PRO A 6 -36.31 -15.39 -0.91
C PRO A 6 -35.57 -15.09 0.40
N ASN A 7 -34.80 -16.07 0.88
CA ASN A 7 -33.92 -15.93 2.04
C ASN A 7 -32.67 -15.12 1.64
N THR A 8 -32.77 -13.79 1.67
CA THR A 8 -31.63 -12.90 1.41
C THR A 8 -30.73 -12.86 2.65
N THR A 9 -29.81 -13.82 2.75
CA THR A 9 -28.73 -13.77 3.74
C THR A 9 -27.70 -12.73 3.28
N THR A 10 -27.82 -11.50 3.77
CA THR A 10 -26.77 -10.47 3.66
C THR A 10 -25.56 -10.94 4.47
N ARG A 11 -24.54 -11.46 3.81
CA ARG A 11 -23.25 -11.73 4.43
C ARG A 11 -22.56 -10.38 4.68
N ASN A 12 -22.62 -9.91 5.92
CA ASN A 12 -21.74 -8.86 6.41
C ASN A 12 -20.30 -9.42 6.46
N ILE A 13 -19.58 -9.34 5.34
CA ILE A 13 -18.12 -9.45 5.34
C ILE A 13 -17.58 -8.14 5.90
N ALA A 14 -17.60 -8.03 7.23
CA ALA A 14 -16.75 -7.07 7.91
C ALA A 14 -15.30 -7.51 7.64
N ALA A 15 -14.70 -6.96 6.58
CA ALA A 15 -13.27 -7.02 6.37
C ALA A 15 -12.64 -6.47 7.65
N THR A 16 -12.14 -7.36 8.48
CA THR A 16 -11.45 -6.99 9.71
C THR A 16 -10.07 -6.54 9.26
N SER A 17 -9.98 -5.31 8.76
CA SER A 17 -8.70 -4.70 8.41
C SER A 17 -7.95 -4.50 9.72
N GLN A 18 -7.13 -5.48 10.07
CA GLN A 18 -6.21 -5.37 11.19
C GLN A 18 -5.32 -4.16 10.90
N ALA A 19 -5.39 -3.13 11.75
CA ALA A 19 -4.58 -1.94 11.55
C ALA A 19 -3.10 -2.34 11.67
N VAL A 20 -2.40 -2.40 10.54
CA VAL A 20 -0.98 -2.74 10.51
C VAL A 20 -0.19 -1.51 10.95
N SER A 21 0.65 -1.67 11.96
CA SER A 21 1.56 -0.62 12.39
C SER A 21 2.66 -0.46 11.34
N ARG A 22 3.12 0.78 11.08
CA ARG A 22 4.27 1.01 10.18
C ARG A 22 5.56 0.33 10.66
N ALA A 23 5.70 0.12 11.97
CA ALA A 23 6.88 -0.53 12.53
C ALA A 23 6.91 -2.04 12.21
N ASP A 24 5.74 -2.67 12.10
CA ASP A 24 5.59 -4.11 11.86
C ASP A 24 5.27 -4.44 10.39
N CYS A 25 5.40 -3.48 9.46
CA CYS A 25 5.08 -3.73 8.05
C CYS A 25 6.19 -4.49 7.34
N GLU A 26 5.77 -5.44 6.50
CA GLU A 26 6.64 -6.27 5.66
C GLU A 26 6.68 -5.73 4.22
N SER A 27 5.66 -4.98 3.81
CA SER A 27 5.55 -4.40 2.47
C SER A 27 4.80 -3.06 2.45
N LEU A 28 5.08 -2.23 1.44
CA LEU A 28 4.37 -0.99 1.16
C LEU A 28 3.82 -0.99 -0.26
N ILE A 29 2.61 -0.45 -0.43
CA ILE A 29 2.08 -0.05 -1.72
C ILE A 29 2.14 1.48 -1.80
N ILE A 30 2.85 1.98 -2.80
CA ILE A 30 3.16 3.40 -2.97
C ILE A 30 2.55 3.86 -4.28
N CYS A 31 1.71 4.89 -4.21
CA CYS A 31 1.16 5.56 -5.38
C CYS A 31 2.01 6.80 -5.69
N LEU A 32 2.53 6.89 -6.90
CA LEU A 32 3.33 8.01 -7.39
C LEU A 32 2.50 8.94 -8.27
N GLU A 33 2.95 10.18 -8.42
CA GLU A 33 2.40 11.09 -9.42
C GLU A 33 2.45 10.47 -10.83
N GLY A 34 1.37 10.69 -11.59
CA GLY A 34 1.13 10.04 -12.88
C GLY A 34 0.37 8.71 -12.78
N GLY A 35 -0.07 8.28 -11.58
CA GLY A 35 -0.89 7.09 -11.40
C GLY A 35 -0.12 5.77 -11.45
N ARG A 36 1.20 5.83 -11.20
CA ARG A 36 2.07 4.65 -11.12
C ARG A 36 2.01 4.06 -9.71
N PHE A 37 2.08 2.74 -9.60
CA PHE A 37 2.09 2.03 -8.32
C PHE A 37 3.37 1.21 -8.17
N VAL A 38 3.94 1.23 -6.96
CA VAL A 38 5.12 0.46 -6.59
C VAL A 38 4.78 -0.38 -5.38
N ILE A 39 5.14 -1.66 -5.44
CA ILE A 39 5.09 -2.55 -4.29
C ILE A 39 6.52 -2.79 -3.87
N ALA A 40 6.86 -2.44 -2.64
CA ALA A 40 8.21 -2.57 -2.09
C ALA A 40 8.17 -3.43 -0.84
N ALA A 41 9.06 -4.42 -0.75
CA ALA A 41 9.29 -5.16 0.48
C ALA A 41 10.31 -4.42 1.33
N VAL A 42 10.08 -4.34 2.63
CA VAL A 42 10.88 -3.43 3.48
C VAL A 42 12.21 -4.02 3.91
N ASP A 43 12.21 -5.30 4.28
CA ASP A 43 13.40 -5.99 4.79
C ASP A 43 14.08 -6.88 3.73
N ASN A 44 13.49 -6.95 2.54
CA ASN A 44 14.01 -7.68 1.39
C ASN A 44 13.99 -6.76 0.17
N ASP A 45 15.04 -6.00 -0.09
CA ASP A 45 15.30 -5.69 -1.49
C ASP A 45 16.75 -5.32 -1.80
N PRO A 46 17.34 -5.88 -2.87
CA PRO A 46 18.41 -5.23 -3.60
C PRO A 46 17.92 -4.59 -4.91
N PHE A 47 16.62 -4.54 -5.24
CA PHE A 47 16.17 -3.80 -6.42
C PHE A 47 15.94 -2.31 -6.08
N PRO A 48 16.81 -1.38 -6.53
CA PRO A 48 16.66 0.06 -6.29
C PRO A 48 15.62 0.65 -7.25
N VAL A 49 14.44 0.05 -7.29
CA VAL A 49 13.35 0.53 -8.13
C VAL A 49 12.78 1.83 -7.57
N LEU A 50 12.94 2.06 -6.27
CA LEU A 50 12.48 3.24 -5.55
C LEU A 50 13.54 3.67 -4.53
N ILE A 51 14.07 4.88 -4.67
CA ILE A 51 15.04 5.47 -3.73
C ILE A 51 14.46 6.78 -3.20
N CYS A 52 14.59 7.03 -1.90
CA CYS A 52 14.37 8.33 -1.29
C CYS A 52 15.66 8.73 -0.55
N GLU A 53 16.37 9.75 -1.04
CA GLU A 53 17.68 10.14 -0.46
C GLU A 53 17.55 10.60 1.00
N ASP A 54 16.46 11.27 1.34
CA ASP A 54 16.21 11.80 2.69
C ASP A 54 15.75 10.72 3.68
N LYS A 55 15.24 9.59 3.18
CA LYS A 55 14.58 8.54 3.98
C LYS A 55 15.05 7.16 3.51
N PRO A 56 16.16 6.66 4.07
CA PRO A 56 16.70 5.36 3.68
C PRO A 56 15.79 4.20 4.11
N ASP A 57 14.97 4.39 5.15
CA ASP A 57 13.95 3.41 5.55
C ASP A 57 12.62 3.72 4.83
N LEU A 58 12.15 2.76 4.03
CA LEU A 58 10.88 2.86 3.32
C LEU A 58 9.67 3.03 4.26
N ARG A 59 9.77 2.60 5.54
CA ARG A 59 8.70 2.77 6.55
C ARG A 59 8.43 4.23 6.87
N GLU A 60 9.41 5.10 6.65
CA GLU A 60 9.33 6.54 6.90
C GLU A 60 8.70 7.31 5.72
N LEU A 61 8.49 6.64 4.59
CA LEU A 61 7.96 7.26 3.38
C LEU A 61 6.52 7.76 3.58
N ALA A 62 6.27 8.98 3.15
CA ALA A 62 5.04 9.71 3.37
C ALA A 62 4.59 10.43 2.09
N VAL A 63 3.33 10.88 2.10
CA VAL A 63 2.77 11.68 1.01
C VAL A 63 3.54 12.99 0.89
N GLY A 64 3.90 13.36 -0.34
CA GLY A 64 4.66 14.57 -0.66
C GLY A 64 6.17 14.34 -0.76
N ASP A 65 6.69 13.21 -0.28
CA ASP A 65 8.10 12.86 -0.44
C ASP A 65 8.46 12.71 -1.92
N THR A 66 9.69 13.09 -2.25
CA THR A 66 10.25 12.89 -3.60
C THR A 66 11.06 11.61 -3.61
N VAL A 67 10.81 10.77 -4.60
CA VAL A 67 11.48 9.49 -4.80
C VAL A 67 11.93 9.34 -6.23
N ASP A 68 13.07 8.68 -6.42
CA ASP A 68 13.54 8.28 -7.74
C ASP A 68 13.00 6.89 -8.06
N TYR A 69 12.14 6.84 -9.07
CA TYR A 69 11.55 5.61 -9.57
C TYR A 69 12.06 5.33 -10.98
N ARG A 70 12.86 4.28 -11.15
CA ARG A 70 13.48 3.90 -12.45
C ARG A 70 14.27 5.04 -13.13
N GLY A 71 14.86 5.93 -12.34
CA GLY A 71 15.63 7.08 -12.83
C GLY A 71 14.81 8.36 -13.05
N ASP A 72 13.48 8.32 -12.83
CA ASP A 72 12.62 9.50 -12.85
C ASP A 72 12.26 9.93 -11.42
N SER A 73 12.57 11.18 -11.07
CA SER A 73 12.13 11.77 -9.80
C SER A 73 10.62 12.08 -9.85
N CYS A 74 9.89 11.64 -8.84
CA CYS A 74 8.45 11.84 -8.75
C CYS A 74 7.98 11.93 -7.30
N LYS A 75 6.79 12.51 -7.09
CA LYS A 75 6.22 12.64 -5.74
C LYS A 75 5.34 11.48 -5.37
N VAL A 76 5.37 11.13 -4.08
CA VAL A 76 4.47 10.17 -3.46
C VAL A 76 3.11 10.82 -3.21
N ARG A 77 2.03 10.17 -3.67
CA ARG A 77 0.64 10.61 -3.48
C ARG A 77 -0.11 9.84 -2.40
N ALA A 78 0.22 8.56 -2.23
CA ALA A 78 -0.37 7.72 -1.19
C ALA A 78 0.61 6.60 -0.83
N VAL A 79 0.53 6.16 0.41
CA VAL A 79 1.31 5.04 0.94
C VAL A 79 0.38 4.20 1.80
N GLU A 80 0.28 2.92 1.49
CA GLU A 80 -0.43 1.93 2.28
C GLU A 80 0.55 0.85 2.74
N VAL A 81 0.39 0.37 3.98
CA VAL A 81 1.33 -0.58 4.58
C VAL A 81 0.66 -1.93 4.78
N PHE A 82 1.44 -2.98 4.57
CA PHE A 82 1.00 -4.36 4.64
C PHE A 82 1.96 -5.17 5.49
N ARG A 83 1.40 -6.16 6.18
CA ARG A 83 2.14 -7.24 6.81
C ARG A 83 1.88 -8.50 6.01
#